data_AF-A0A972JK75-F1
#
_entry.id   AF-A0A972JK75-F1
#
_cell.length_a   1.000
_cell.length_b   1.000
_cell.length_c   1.000
_cell.angle_alpha   90.00
_cell.angle_beta   90.00
_cell.angle_gamma   90.00
#
_symmetry.space_group_name_H-M   'P 1'
#
loop_
_entity.id
_entity.type
_entity.pdbx_description
1 polymer ?
#
loop_
_entity_poly.entity_id
_entity_poly.type
_entity_poly.pdbx_seq_one_letter_code
_entity_poly.pdbx_strand_id
1 'polypeptide(L)' 'IRDDKRGAIGENSAKLLTRLNIPQENWLRLTTEFGKLFHGPVGTLQELSSYCEHLEKRRRHFSACCRHLNAG' A
#
# COMPACT_ATOMS: atom_id res chain seq x y z
N ILE A 1 -11.46 -2.95 13.97
CA ILE A 1 -10.09 -2.53 14.34
C ILE A 1 -10.12 -2.21 15.83
N ARG A 2 -9.21 -2.76 16.64
CA ARG A 2 -9.17 -2.51 18.09
C ARG A 2 -8.05 -1.51 18.39
N ASP A 3 -8.31 -0.55 19.27
CA ASP A 3 -7.37 0.54 19.60
C ASP A 3 -6.05 0.07 20.24
N ASP A 4 -6.03 -1.15 20.79
CA ASP A 4 -4.86 -1.75 21.44
C ASP A 4 -4.00 -2.62 20.50
N LYS A 5 -4.31 -2.68 19.20
CA LYS A 5 -3.62 -3.57 18.24
C LYS A 5 -2.91 -2.84 17.12
N ARG A 6 -1.90 -3.51 16.53
CA ARG A 6 -1.29 -3.07 15.26
C ARG A 6 -2.38 -2.90 14.20
N GLY A 7 -2.40 -1.72 13.58
CA GLY A 7 -3.48 -1.31 12.66
C GLY A 7 -4.66 -0.58 13.31
N ALA A 8 -4.58 -0.23 14.60
CA ALA A 8 -5.47 0.72 15.24
C ALA A 8 -5.53 2.04 14.45
N ILE A 9 -6.74 2.53 14.18
CA ILE A 9 -6.98 3.80 13.50
C ILE A 9 -7.63 4.73 14.51
N GLY A 10 -6.83 5.57 15.14
CA GLY A 10 -7.35 6.65 15.98
C GLY A 10 -8.17 7.64 15.16
N GLU A 11 -8.98 8.46 15.84
CA GLU A 11 -9.93 9.37 15.19
C GLU A 11 -9.25 10.36 14.21
N ASN A 12 -8.07 10.87 14.57
CA ASN A 12 -7.27 11.73 13.69
C ASN A 12 -6.73 10.99 12.47
N SER A 13 -6.27 9.75 12.65
CA SER A 13 -5.79 8.90 11.57
C SER A 13 -6.93 8.54 10.61
N ALA A 14 -8.14 8.28 11.13
CA ALA A 14 -9.32 8.02 10.30
C ALA A 14 -9.64 9.23 9.40
N LYS A 15 -9.65 10.44 9.97
CA LYS A 15 -9.88 11.69 9.22
C LYS A 15 -8.83 11.90 8.12
N LEU A 16 -7.57 11.60 8.41
CA LEU A 16 -6.49 11.67 7.42
C LEU A 16 -6.65 10.65 6.30
N LEU A 17 -6.98 9.39 6.63
CA LEU A 17 -7.20 8.34 5.64
C LEU A 17 -8.37 8.68 4.71
N THR A 18 -9.47 9.21 5.25
CA THR A 18 -10.59 9.71 4.43
C THR A 18 -10.16 10.84 3.49
N ARG A 19 -9.36 11.80 3.97
CA ARG A 19 -8.86 12.91 3.13
C ARG A 19 -7.91 12.44 2.03
N LEU A 20 -7.10 11.42 2.31
CA LEU A 20 -6.21 10.79 1.35
C LEU A 20 -6.92 9.74 0.49
N ASN A 21 -8.21 9.53 0.73
CA ASN A 21 -9.04 8.56 0.05
C ASN A 21 -8.48 7.12 0.14
N ILE A 22 -7.89 6.79 1.29
CA ILE A 22 -7.33 5.48 1.60
C ILE A 22 -8.35 4.70 2.42
N PRO A 23 -8.89 3.58 1.90
CA PRO A 23 -9.80 2.72 2.65
C PRO A 23 -9.15 2.20 3.92
N GLN A 24 -9.90 2.14 5.03
CA GLN A 24 -9.41 1.63 6.31
C GLN A 24 -8.89 0.19 6.21
N GLU A 25 -9.49 -0.64 5.35
CA GLU A 25 -9.03 -2.01 5.09
C GLU A 25 -7.65 -2.02 4.42
N ASN A 26 -7.43 -1.19 3.40
CA ASN A 26 -6.12 -1.05 2.76
C ASN A 26 -5.07 -0.57 3.78
N TRP A 27 -5.42 0.41 4.62
CA TRP A 27 -4.53 0.86 5.69
C TRP A 27 -4.18 -0.24 6.68
N LEU A 28 -5.18 -0.99 7.17
CA LEU A 28 -4.97 -2.10 8.09
C LEU A 28 -4.04 -3.14 7.47
N ARG A 29 -4.28 -3.52 6.21
CA ARG A 29 -3.50 -4.53 5.50
C ARG A 29 -2.06 -4.06 5.28
N LEU A 30 -1.87 -2.82 4.85
CA LEU A 30 -0.55 -2.22 4.69
C LEU A 30 0.21 -2.19 6.02
N THR A 31 -0.41 -1.70 7.09
CA THR A 31 0.29 -1.54 8.39
C THR A 31 0.58 -2.86 9.12
N THR A 32 -0.12 -3.95 8.78
CA THR A 32 0.06 -5.25 9.44
C THR A 32 0.79 -6.29 8.59
N GLU A 33 0.68 -6.19 7.26
CA GLU A 33 1.21 -7.18 6.31
C GLU A 33 2.26 -6.61 5.34
N PHE A 34 2.73 -5.36 5.51
CA PHE A 34 3.64 -4.71 4.54
C PHE A 34 4.78 -5.61 4.04
N GLY A 35 5.58 -6.15 4.97
CA GLY A 35 6.74 -6.99 4.62
C GLY A 35 6.38 -8.39 4.11
N LYS A 36 5.11 -8.81 4.21
CA LYS A 36 4.57 -10.04 3.59
C LYS A 36 4.05 -9.77 2.19
N LEU A 37 3.48 -8.58 1.96
CA LEU A 37 2.93 -8.15 0.67
C LEU A 37 4.04 -7.73 -0.30
N PHE A 38 5.10 -7.10 0.22
CA PHE A 38 6.15 -6.51 -0.60
C PHE A 38 7.53 -7.07 -0.22
N HIS A 39 8.15 -7.73 -1.19
CA HIS A 39 9.56 -8.16 -1.13
C HIS A 39 10.41 -7.44 -2.18
N GLY A 40 9.94 -6.29 -2.66
CA GLY A 40 10.51 -5.55 -3.78
C GLY A 40 9.96 -4.13 -3.86
N PRO A 41 10.18 -3.42 -4.99
CA PRO A 41 9.74 -2.04 -5.16
C PRO A 41 8.22 -1.90 -5.02
N VAL A 42 7.80 -0.79 -4.42
CA VAL A 42 6.42 -0.49 -4.05
C VAL A 42 6.06 0.88 -4.61
N GLY A 43 4.91 1.01 -5.27
CA GLY A 43 4.46 2.26 -5.87
C GLY A 43 3.22 2.06 -6.74
N THR A 44 2.82 3.09 -7.47
CA THR A 44 1.77 2.96 -8.49
C THR A 44 2.21 2.02 -9.61
N LEU A 45 1.27 1.48 -10.38
CA LEU A 45 1.60 0.64 -11.55
C LEU A 45 2.45 1.40 -12.58
N GLN A 46 2.27 2.72 -12.69
CA GLN A 46 3.05 3.57 -13.58
C GLN A 46 4.50 3.68 -13.09
N GLU A 47 4.70 3.99 -11.80
CA GLU A 47 6.04 4.07 -11.21
C GLU A 47 6.76 2.72 -11.27
N LEU A 48 6.07 1.61 -11.03
CA LEU A 48 6.65 0.28 -11.17
C LEU A 48 7.03 -0.06 -12.61
N SER A 49 6.27 0.43 -13.59
CA SER A 49 6.60 0.23 -15.00
C SER A 49 7.86 1.03 -15.35
N SER A 50 7.91 2.31 -14.97
CA SER A 50 9.10 3.17 -15.14
C SER A 50 10.34 2.59 -14.45
N TYR A 51 10.21 2.12 -13.21
CA TYR A 51 11.28 1.46 -12.47
C TYR A 51 11.79 0.19 -13.15
N CYS A 52 10.88 -0.65 -13.66
CA CYS A 52 11.27 -1.88 -14.35
C CYS A 52 11.94 -1.58 -15.68
N GLU A 53 11.45 -0.59 -16.44
CA GLU A 53 12.06 -0.14 -17.69
C GLU A 53 13.47 0.42 -17.46
N HIS A 54 13.64 1.29 -16.46
CA HIS A 54 14.94 1.87 -16.10
C HIS A 54 15.99 0.82 -15.72
N LEU A 55 15.56 -0.30 -15.11
CA LEU A 55 16.45 -1.39 -14.71
C LEU A 55 16.49 -2.55 -15.71
N GLU A 56 15.91 -2.38 -16.90
CA GLU A 56 15.81 -3.42 -17.94
C GLU A 56 15.17 -4.73 -17.44
N LYS A 57 14.29 -4.63 -16.44
CA LYS A 57 13.58 -5.77 -15.85
C LYS A 57 12.30 -6.08 -16.61
N ARG A 58 12.18 -7.33 -17.06
CA ARG A 58 11.01 -7.80 -17.83
C ARG A 58 9.72 -7.97 -17.01
N ARG A 59 9.81 -8.13 -15.68
CA ARG A 59 8.66 -8.44 -14.81
C ARG A 59 8.46 -7.41 -13.70
N ARG A 60 7.23 -6.93 -13.57
CA ARG A 60 6.74 -6.10 -12.46
C ARG A 60 6.28 -6.98 -11.29
N HIS A 61 7.25 -7.52 -10.56
CA HIS A 61 6.98 -8.33 -9.36
C HIS A 61 6.09 -7.56 -8.38
N PHE A 62 5.14 -8.25 -7.73
CA PHE A 62 4.23 -7.68 -6.71
C PHE A 62 3.33 -6.54 -7.19
N SER A 63 3.20 -6.32 -8.51
CA SER A 63 2.29 -5.33 -9.10
C SER A 63 0.82 -5.53 -8.68
N ALA A 64 0.40 -6.77 -8.43
CA ALA A 64 -0.92 -7.08 -7.89
C ALA A 64 -1.13 -6.51 -6.47
N CYS A 65 -0.11 -6.55 -5.62
CA CYS A 65 -0.14 -6.02 -4.25
C CYS A 65 -0.16 -4.49 -4.24
N CYS A 66 0.35 -3.86 -5.29
CA CYS A 66 0.36 -2.40 -5.42
C CYS A 66 -1.04 -1.80 -5.56
N ARG A 67 -2.06 -2.62 -5.90
CA ARG A 67 -3.46 -2.18 -5.85
C ARG A 67 -3.92 -1.76 -4.45
N HIS A 68 -3.28 -2.26 -3.39
CA HIS A 68 -3.58 -1.84 -2.02
C HIS A 68 -3.10 -0.41 -1.69
N LEU A 69 -2.26 0.18 -2.55
CA LEU A 69 -1.80 1.57 -2.44
C LEU A 69 -2.71 2.54 -3.19
N ASN A 70 -3.61 2.04 -4.04
CA ASN A 70 -4.55 2.92 -4.73
C ASN A 70 -5.53 3.49 -3.71
N ALA A 71 -5.55 4.81 -3.62
CA ALA A 71 -6.68 5.54 -3.09
C ALA A 71 -7.84 5.39 -4.09
N GLY A 72 -8.99 4.92 -3.62
CA GLY A 72 -10.10 4.45 -4.48
C GLY A 72 -11.06 5.55 -4.84
#